data_AF-A0A1M7QFJ4-F1
#
_entry.id   AF-A0A1M7QFJ4-F1
#
_cell.length_a   1.000
_cell.length_b   1.000
_cell.length_c   1.000
_cell.angle_alpha   90.00
_cell.angle_beta   90.00
_cell.angle_gamma   90.00
#
_symmetry.space_group_name_H-M   'P 1'
#
loop_
_entity.id
_entity.type
_entity.pdbx_description
1 polymer ?
#
loop_
_entity_poly.entity_id
_entity_poly.type
_entity_poly.pdbx_seq_one_letter_code
_entity_poly.pdbx_strand_id
1 'polypeptide(L)'
;MQGTLYNFMMIHNTIRQADEIKYETRPVLKTRKFSTIQVEIFEHVLLSGKTNQVLNVQFGYTRRSHAVVDHSKKVMYKLLAFENLSRSEYQERITYPRQYSFWWNSLLKKHKQRMLEMAIETAYYLQA
;
A
#
# COMPACT_ATOMS: atom_id res chain seq x y z
N MET A 1 -59.29 25.96 4.45
CA MET A 1 -58.43 26.00 3.24
C MET A 1 -56.98 25.87 3.69
N GLN A 2 -56.56 24.63 3.94
CA GLN A 2 -55.24 24.24 4.49
C GLN A 2 -54.34 23.80 3.34
N GLY A 3 -53.82 24.75 2.57
CA GLY A 3 -53.23 24.49 1.26
C GLY A 3 -51.79 24.97 1.05
N THR A 4 -51.04 25.30 2.11
CA THR A 4 -49.73 25.97 1.91
C THR A 4 -48.64 25.60 2.91
N LEU A 5 -48.79 24.48 3.65
CA LEU A 5 -47.71 23.94 4.50
C LEU A 5 -47.20 22.56 4.05
N TYR A 6 -47.78 21.95 3.01
CA TYR A 6 -47.34 20.64 2.50
C TYR A 6 -46.25 20.71 1.42
N ASN A 7 -45.90 21.91 0.92
CA ASN A 7 -44.88 22.06 -0.13
C ASN A 7 -43.52 22.56 0.35
N PHE A 8 -43.38 22.97 1.62
CA PHE A 8 -42.07 23.37 2.17
C PHE A 8 -41.35 22.24 2.93
N MET A 9 -42.06 21.16 3.27
CA MET A 9 -41.49 19.94 3.87
C MET A 9 -41.11 18.85 2.84
N MET A 10 -41.26 19.12 1.54
CA MET A 10 -40.98 18.17 0.44
C MET A 10 -39.83 18.61 -0.48
N ILE A 11 -39.06 19.64 -0.12
CA ILE A 11 -37.83 20.06 -0.85
C ILE A 11 -36.55 19.74 -0.05
N HIS A 12 -36.68 19.30 1.20
CA HIS A 12 -35.55 18.78 2.00
C HIS A 12 -35.44 17.25 2.03
N ASN A 13 -36.07 16.56 1.06
CA ASN A 13 -36.07 15.10 0.97
C ASN A 13 -35.63 14.56 -0.40
N THR A 14 -34.82 15.34 -1.14
CA THR A 14 -34.31 14.96 -2.48
C THR A 14 -32.78 15.03 -2.57
N ILE A 15 -32.08 15.05 -1.44
CA ILE A 15 -30.59 14.99 -1.41
C ILE A 15 -30.13 14.10 -0.26
N ARG A 16 -30.64 12.86 -0.17
CA ARG A 16 -30.07 11.83 0.72
C ARG A 16 -30.23 10.38 0.23
N GLN A 17 -30.43 10.18 -1.07
CA GLN A 17 -29.95 8.95 -1.70
C GLN A 17 -28.54 9.22 -2.20
N ALA A 18 -27.62 9.34 -1.24
CA ALA A 18 -26.23 9.02 -1.53
C ALA A 18 -26.24 7.51 -1.75
N ASP A 19 -25.94 7.10 -2.97
CA ASP A 19 -25.67 5.70 -3.30
C ASP A 19 -24.77 5.13 -2.21
N GLU A 20 -25.31 4.22 -1.40
CA GLU A 20 -24.52 3.26 -0.66
C GLU A 20 -23.88 2.34 -1.69
N ILE A 21 -22.86 2.87 -2.39
CA ILE A 21 -21.78 2.03 -2.86
C ILE A 21 -21.18 1.50 -1.56
N LYS A 22 -21.65 0.32 -1.16
CA LYS A 22 -20.91 -0.57 -0.27
C LYS A 22 -19.57 -0.78 -0.96
N TYR A 23 -18.61 0.09 -0.69
CA TYR A 23 -17.24 -0.35 -0.64
C TYR A 23 -17.31 -1.49 0.37
N GLU A 24 -17.24 -2.72 -0.11
CA GLU A 24 -16.88 -3.85 0.70
C GLU A 24 -15.66 -3.38 1.48
N THR A 25 -15.88 -2.97 2.73
CA THR A 25 -14.81 -2.69 3.67
C THR A 25 -14.17 -4.04 3.84
N ARG A 26 -13.17 -4.29 2.99
CA ARG A 26 -12.36 -5.49 2.98
C ARG A 26 -12.11 -5.80 4.45
N PRO A 27 -12.44 -7.01 4.92
CA PRO A 27 -12.33 -7.33 6.32
C PRO A 27 -10.92 -6.90 6.77
N VAL A 28 -10.88 -6.01 7.76
CA VAL A 28 -9.62 -5.51 8.31
C VAL A 28 -8.99 -6.70 9.02
N LEU A 29 -8.30 -7.53 8.24
CA LEU A 29 -7.45 -8.58 8.73
C LEU A 29 -6.29 -7.86 9.43
N LYS A 30 -6.48 -7.60 10.74
CA LYS A 30 -5.48 -7.10 11.70
C LYS A 30 -4.36 -8.11 11.88
N THR A 31 -3.71 -8.48 10.79
CA THR A 31 -2.41 -9.09 10.86
C THR A 31 -1.49 -8.13 10.11
N ARG A 32 -0.58 -7.49 10.85
CA ARG A 32 0.49 -6.64 10.28
C ARG A 32 1.49 -7.53 9.52
N LYS A 33 1.00 -8.44 8.69
CA LYS A 33 1.79 -9.51 8.11
C LYS A 33 2.46 -8.97 6.85
N PHE A 34 3.73 -9.31 6.77
CA PHE A 34 4.56 -9.08 5.62
C PHE A 34 4.02 -9.95 4.49
N SER A 35 3.84 -9.37 3.31
CA SER A 35 3.21 -10.04 2.17
C SER A 35 4.17 -10.01 0.99
N THR A 36 4.09 -11.00 0.10
CA THR A 36 4.99 -11.13 -1.06
C THR A 36 4.92 -9.90 -1.98
N ILE A 37 3.73 -9.30 -2.12
CA ILE A 37 3.53 -8.05 -2.86
C ILE A 37 4.40 -6.88 -2.35
N GLN A 38 4.79 -6.86 -1.08
CA GLN A 38 5.68 -5.82 -0.55
C GLN A 38 7.08 -5.94 -1.16
N VAL A 39 7.58 -7.18 -1.28
CA VAL A 39 8.86 -7.50 -1.91
C VAL A 39 8.82 -7.11 -3.39
N GLU A 40 7.76 -7.51 -4.09
CA GLU A 40 7.57 -7.21 -5.52
C GLU A 40 7.53 -5.70 -5.80
N ILE A 41 6.74 -4.95 -5.01
CA ILE A 41 6.70 -3.48 -5.11
C ILE A 41 8.10 -2.89 -4.94
N PHE A 42 8.86 -3.37 -3.95
CA PHE A 42 10.20 -2.86 -3.70
C PHE A 42 11.16 -3.19 -4.85
N GLU A 43 11.09 -4.38 -5.44
CA GLU A 43 11.86 -4.72 -6.66
C GLU A 43 11.58 -3.75 -7.81
N HIS A 44 10.30 -3.43 -8.05
CA HIS A 44 9.92 -2.45 -9.04
C HIS A 44 10.43 -1.04 -8.72
N VAL A 45 10.44 -0.62 -7.45
CA VAL A 45 11.02 0.66 -7.01
C VAL A 45 12.52 0.72 -7.34
N LEU A 46 13.25 -0.37 -7.15
CA LEU A 46 14.69 -0.42 -7.38
C LEU A 46 15.07 -0.52 -8.87
N LEU A 47 14.31 -1.26 -9.67
CA LEU A 47 14.74 -1.70 -11.00
C LEU A 47 14.03 -1.03 -12.18
N SER A 48 12.78 -0.58 -12.01
CA SER A 48 11.96 -0.17 -13.17
C SER A 48 12.22 1.24 -13.68
N GLY A 49 12.90 2.09 -12.91
CA GLY A 49 13.02 3.54 -13.19
C GLY A 49 11.71 4.33 -13.10
N LYS A 50 10.55 3.67 -12.92
CA LYS A 50 9.23 4.31 -12.84
C LYS A 50 9.07 5.11 -11.56
N THR A 51 8.37 6.23 -11.63
CA THR A 51 8.03 7.05 -10.44
C THR A 51 7.04 6.32 -9.52
N ASN A 52 6.98 6.71 -8.25
CA ASN A 52 6.02 6.12 -7.30
C ASN A 52 4.57 6.30 -7.74
N GLN A 53 4.25 7.40 -8.44
CA GLN A 53 2.91 7.64 -8.99
C GLN A 53 2.51 6.59 -10.03
N VAL A 54 3.43 6.25 -10.93
CA VAL A 54 3.22 5.22 -11.96
C VAL A 54 3.11 3.84 -11.30
N LEU A 55 3.98 3.54 -10.34
CA LEU A 55 3.94 2.27 -9.62
C LEU A 55 2.66 2.12 -8.80
N ASN A 56 2.17 3.18 -8.15
CA ASN A 56 0.89 3.14 -7.44
C ASN A 56 -0.23 2.68 -8.38
N VAL A 57 -0.37 3.30 -9.55
CA VAL A 57 -1.39 2.93 -10.54
C VAL A 57 -1.18 1.48 -11.02
N GLN A 58 0.07 1.08 -11.30
CA GLN A 58 0.40 -0.29 -11.71
C GLN A 58 -0.05 -1.35 -10.70
N PHE A 59 0.06 -1.06 -9.40
CA PHE A 59 -0.35 -1.95 -8.31
C PHE A 59 -1.80 -1.72 -7.84
N GLY A 60 -2.62 -1.00 -8.62
CA GLY A 60 -4.04 -0.79 -8.33
C GLY A 60 -4.34 0.24 -7.23
N TYR A 61 -3.35 1.07 -6.86
CA TYR A 61 -3.53 2.18 -5.93
C TYR A 61 -3.83 3.49 -6.67
N THR A 62 -4.44 4.44 -5.96
CA THR A 62 -4.60 5.79 -6.48
C THR A 62 -3.24 6.46 -6.73
N ARG A 63 -3.17 7.34 -7.73
CA ARG A 63 -1.91 8.01 -8.12
C ARG A 63 -1.19 8.71 -6.95
N ARG A 64 -1.96 9.31 -6.03
CA ARG A 64 -1.47 10.04 -4.85
C ARG A 64 -1.27 9.16 -3.61
N SER A 65 -1.46 7.85 -3.71
CA SER A 65 -1.28 6.93 -2.59
C SER A 65 0.17 6.93 -2.07
N HIS A 66 0.34 6.67 -0.79
CA HIS A 66 1.64 6.42 -0.18
C HIS A 66 1.99 4.92 -0.11
N ALA A 67 1.10 4.05 -0.59
CA ALA A 67 1.23 2.59 -0.46
C ALA A 67 2.59 2.06 -0.94
N VAL A 68 3.05 2.46 -2.14
CA VAL A 68 4.37 2.03 -2.65
C VAL A 68 5.52 2.38 -1.70
N VAL A 69 5.50 3.59 -1.13
CA VAL A 69 6.52 4.05 -0.17
C VAL A 69 6.44 3.24 1.12
N ASP A 70 5.24 3.04 1.65
CA ASP A 70 5.04 2.33 2.91
C ASP A 70 5.38 0.84 2.80
N HIS A 71 5.02 0.20 1.69
CA HIS A 71 5.40 -1.17 1.39
C HIS A 71 6.92 -1.29 1.26
N SER A 72 7.57 -0.37 0.55
CA SER A 72 9.03 -0.33 0.42
C SER A 72 9.72 -0.18 1.78
N LYS A 73 9.24 0.72 2.65
CA LYS A 73 9.79 0.91 4.01
C LYS A 73 9.71 -0.36 4.85
N LYS A 74 8.62 -1.12 4.76
CA LYS A 74 8.50 -2.40 5.47
C LYS A 74 9.57 -3.41 5.04
N VAL A 75 9.85 -3.50 3.73
CA VAL A 75 10.93 -4.36 3.20
C VAL A 75 12.29 -3.87 3.68
N MET A 76 12.57 -2.58 3.54
CA MET A 76 13.84 -1.98 3.98
C MET A 76 14.12 -2.22 5.47
N TYR A 77 13.13 -2.05 6.33
CA TYR A 77 13.32 -2.29 7.77
C TYR A 77 13.60 -3.75 8.10
N LYS A 78 13.04 -4.70 7.36
CA LYS A 78 13.35 -6.12 7.54
C LYS A 78 14.74 -6.47 7.03
N LEU A 79 15.13 -5.90 5.90
CA LEU A 79 16.49 -6.05 5.37
C LEU A 79 17.55 -5.54 6.35
N LEU A 80 17.34 -4.35 6.92
CA LEU A 80 18.22 -3.83 7.96
C LEU A 80 18.27 -4.74 9.19
N ALA A 81 17.11 -5.25 9.64
CA ALA A 81 17.05 -6.16 10.77
C ALA A 81 17.82 -7.48 10.51
N PHE A 82 17.80 -8.01 9.28
CA PHE A 82 18.57 -9.20 8.94
C PHE A 82 20.08 -8.99 8.92
N GLU A 83 20.53 -7.77 8.65
CA GLU A 83 21.94 -7.38 8.73
C GLU A 83 22.33 -6.81 10.10
N ASN A 84 21.40 -6.81 11.07
CA ASN A 84 21.58 -6.19 12.38
C ASN A 84 21.99 -4.69 12.31
N LEU A 85 21.45 -3.97 11.33
CA LEU A 85 21.72 -2.55 11.09
C LEU A 85 20.64 -1.68 11.72
N SER A 86 21.04 -0.56 12.33
CA SER A 86 20.10 0.36 12.95
C SER A 86 19.34 1.20 11.91
N ARG A 87 18.09 1.56 12.23
CA ARG A 87 17.30 2.45 11.35
C ARG A 87 17.84 3.88 11.37
N SER A 88 18.31 4.35 12.50
CA SER A 88 18.82 5.72 12.68
C SER A 88 20.05 5.99 11.83
N GLU A 89 21.00 5.06 11.78
CA GLU A 89 22.23 5.21 10.99
C GLU A 89 21.96 5.08 9.47
N TYR A 90 20.88 4.39 9.10
CA TYR A 90 20.53 4.10 7.69
C TYR A 90 19.32 4.92 7.20
N GLN A 91 18.92 5.97 7.94
CA GLN A 91 17.71 6.74 7.67
C GLN A 91 17.73 7.41 6.28
N GLU A 92 18.89 7.89 5.83
CA GLU A 92 19.06 8.48 4.51
C GLU A 92 18.76 7.45 3.40
N ARG A 93 19.28 6.23 3.55
CA ARG A 93 19.05 5.12 2.60
C ARG A 93 17.59 4.68 2.56
N ILE A 94 16.89 4.77 3.69
CA ILE A 94 15.44 4.52 3.80
C ILE A 94 14.64 5.63 3.10
N THR A 95 15.10 6.88 3.22
CA THR A 95 14.39 8.05 2.68
C THR A 95 14.56 8.13 1.16
N TYR A 96 15.75 7.80 0.65
CA TYR A 96 16.09 7.88 -0.77
C TYR A 96 16.52 6.52 -1.35
N PRO A 97 15.66 5.49 -1.34
CA PRO A 97 16.06 4.12 -1.71
C PRO A 97 16.61 3.99 -3.14
N ARG A 98 16.17 4.87 -4.05
CA ARG A 98 16.62 4.87 -5.45
C ARG A 98 18.06 5.35 -5.62
N GLN A 99 18.54 6.23 -4.75
CA GLN A 99 19.95 6.68 -4.77
C GLN A 99 20.89 5.56 -4.32
N TYR A 100 20.40 4.66 -3.46
CA TYR A 100 21.13 3.50 -2.95
C TYR A 100 20.62 2.19 -3.55
N SER A 101 20.12 2.23 -4.79
CA SER A 101 19.41 1.11 -5.41
C SER A 101 20.29 -0.14 -5.53
N PHE A 102 21.57 0.02 -5.85
CA PHE A 102 22.53 -1.07 -5.93
C PHE A 102 22.69 -1.79 -4.57
N TRP A 103 22.86 -1.01 -3.49
CA TRP A 103 23.02 -1.55 -2.14
C TRP A 103 21.75 -2.27 -1.67
N TRP A 104 20.58 -1.64 -1.87
CA TRP A 104 19.31 -2.27 -1.55
C TRP A 104 19.04 -3.53 -2.37
N ASN A 105 19.39 -3.54 -3.65
CA ASN A 105 19.24 -4.71 -4.51
C ASN A 105 20.16 -5.85 -4.07
N SER A 106 21.39 -5.54 -3.64
CA SER A 106 22.32 -6.54 -3.09
C SER A 106 21.75 -7.20 -1.83
N LEU A 107 21.26 -6.41 -0.87
CA LEU A 107 20.61 -6.93 0.33
C LEU A 107 19.34 -7.72 0.02
N LEU A 108 18.53 -7.20 -0.91
CA LEU A 108 17.31 -7.86 -1.33
C LEU A 108 17.62 -9.23 -1.91
N LYS A 109 18.56 -9.33 -2.85
CA LYS A 109 19.00 -10.62 -3.43
C LYS A 109 19.51 -11.59 -2.36
N LYS A 110 20.31 -11.11 -1.40
CA LYS A 110 20.85 -11.92 -0.31
C LYS A 110 19.76 -12.54 0.58
N HIS A 111 18.68 -11.79 0.85
CA HIS A 111 17.64 -12.20 1.81
C HIS A 111 16.27 -12.50 1.19
N LYS A 112 16.14 -12.45 -0.15
CA LYS A 112 14.85 -12.56 -0.85
C LYS A 112 14.13 -13.86 -0.48
N GLN A 113 14.84 -14.97 -0.53
CA GLN A 113 14.27 -16.29 -0.24
C GLN A 113 13.68 -16.34 1.19
N ARG A 114 14.48 -15.93 2.18
CA ARG A 114 14.04 -15.81 3.57
C ARG A 114 12.83 -14.88 3.75
N MET A 115 12.78 -13.78 3.00
CA MET A 115 11.64 -12.86 3.02
C MET A 115 10.37 -13.49 2.45
N LEU A 116 10.47 -14.28 1.39
CA LEU A 116 9.34 -14.98 0.79
C LEU A 116 8.80 -16.08 1.71
N GLU A 117 9.68 -16.85 2.34
CA GLU A 117 9.30 -17.88 3.33
C GLU A 117 8.57 -17.29 4.54
N MET A 118 8.92 -16.07 4.95
CA MET A 118 8.24 -15.36 6.03
C MET A 118 6.98 -14.61 5.58
N ALA A 119 6.84 -14.37 4.27
CA ALA A 119 5.72 -13.63 3.73
C ALA A 119 4.50 -14.53 3.64
N ILE A 120 3.33 -13.99 3.96
CA ILE A 120 2.09 -14.67 3.58
C ILE A 120 1.91 -14.53 2.08
N GLU A 121 1.77 -15.65 1.40
CA GLU A 121 1.22 -15.71 0.05
C GLU A 121 -0.25 -15.29 0.09
N THR A 122 -0.61 -14.26 -0.66
CA THR A 122 -1.99 -13.80 -0.82
C THR A 122 -2.78 -14.75 -1.73
N ALA A 123 -2.94 -16.01 -1.33
CA ALA A 123 -3.78 -16.98 -2.03
C ALA A 123 -5.29 -16.70 -1.85
N TYR A 124 -5.66 -15.85 -0.88
CA TYR A 124 -7.06 -15.61 -0.51
C TYR A 124 -7.85 -14.71 -1.47
N TYR A 125 -7.20 -13.97 -2.39
CA TYR A 125 -7.89 -13.04 -3.30
C TYR A 125 -7.97 -13.52 -4.76
N LEU A 126 -7.49 -14.73 -5.06
CA LEU A 126 -7.54 -15.32 -6.43
C LEU A 126 -8.73 -16.27 -6.63
N GLN A 127 -9.54 -16.48 -5.60
CA GLN A 127 -10.80 -17.23 -5.68
C GLN A 127 -11.96 -16.28 -5.39
N ALA A 128 -12.34 -15.49 -6.39
CA ALA A 128 -13.64 -14.82 -6.48
C ALA A 128 -14.05 -14.76 -7.95
#